data_AF-A0A178VTJ6-F1
#
_entry.id   AF-A0A178VTJ6-F1
#
_cell.length_a   1.000
_cell.length_b   1.000
_cell.length_c   1.000
_cell.angle_alpha   90.00
_cell.angle_beta   90.00
_cell.angle_gamma   90.00
#
_symmetry.space_group_name_H-M   'P 1'
#
loop_
_entity.id
_entity.type
_entity.pdbx_description
1 polymer ?
#
loop_
_entity_poly.entity_id
_entity_poly.type
_entity_poly.pdbx_seq_one_letter_code
_entity_poly.pdbx_strand_id
1 'polypeptide(L)'
;MPVYVDREAPKLWRRIYSEATLEASLLAEKWKLVLAGLVFQYIHGLAAHGVHYLHRPGPTLQDAGFFILPALGQDKAFFSETVFVTIFGSFILWTFHPFVSHSKKICTVLIWCRVFVYLAASQSLRIITFFATQLPGPNYHCREGSKLAKIPPPKNVLEVLLINFPDGVIYGCGDLIFSSHTIFTLVFVRTYQRYGTRRWIKDLAWLMAVIQSILIIASRKHYTVDIVVAWYTVNLVMFYVDSKLPGKLAQ
;
A
#
# COMPACT_ATOMS: atom_id res chain seq x y z
N MET A 1 -42.36 28.84 4.64
CA MET A 1 -40.90 29.03 4.56
C MET A 1 -40.38 28.22 3.40
N PRO A 2 -39.95 28.83 2.28
CA PRO A 2 -39.48 28.07 1.13
C PRO A 2 -38.08 27.53 1.41
N VAL A 3 -37.92 26.25 1.08
CA VAL A 3 -36.73 25.43 1.29
C VAL A 3 -35.55 25.99 0.50
N TYR A 4 -34.52 26.46 1.22
CA TYR A 4 -33.29 27.07 0.67
C TYR A 4 -32.28 25.99 0.19
N VAL A 5 -32.74 24.98 -0.56
CA VAL A 5 -31.89 23.82 -0.94
C VAL A 5 -31.44 23.86 -2.41
N ASP A 6 -32.03 24.72 -3.25
CA ASP A 6 -31.94 24.54 -4.71
C ASP A 6 -30.88 25.37 -5.45
N ARG A 7 -30.01 26.11 -4.74
CA ARG A 7 -28.96 26.96 -5.36
C ARG A 7 -27.54 26.42 -5.25
N GLU A 8 -27.29 25.42 -4.41
CA GLU A 8 -25.94 24.85 -4.21
C GLU A 8 -25.66 23.65 -5.12
N ALA A 9 -26.65 22.79 -5.37
CA ALA A 9 -26.52 21.65 -6.26
C ALA A 9 -26.07 22.03 -7.70
N PRO A 10 -26.59 23.11 -8.33
CA PRO A 10 -26.14 23.54 -9.65
C PRO A 10 -24.69 24.08 -9.68
N LYS A 11 -24.17 24.52 -8.53
CA LYS A 11 -22.78 25.01 -8.38
C LYS A 11 -21.82 23.85 -8.14
N LEU A 12 -22.19 22.90 -7.28
CA LEU A 12 -21.41 21.69 -7.04
C LEU A 12 -21.32 20.83 -8.30
N TRP A 13 -22.43 20.64 -9.02
CA TRP A 13 -22.46 19.88 -10.27
C TRP A 13 -21.55 20.48 -11.35
N ARG A 14 -21.64 21.81 -11.57
CA ARG A 14 -20.75 22.52 -12.51
C ARG A 14 -19.28 22.36 -12.16
N ARG A 15 -18.98 22.35 -10.85
CA ARG A 15 -17.62 22.15 -10.38
C ARG A 15 -17.12 20.73 -10.60
N ILE A 16 -17.91 19.72 -10.19
CA ILE A 16 -17.59 18.31 -10.43
C ILE A 16 -17.33 18.11 -11.92
N TYR A 17 -18.18 18.67 -12.78
CA TYR A 17 -17.99 18.61 -14.22
C TYR A 17 -16.67 19.25 -14.66
N SER A 18 -16.34 20.46 -14.19
CA SER A 18 -15.09 21.14 -14.57
C SER A 18 -13.82 20.46 -14.08
N GLU A 19 -13.83 19.88 -12.88
CA GLU A 19 -12.70 19.12 -12.35
C GLU A 19 -12.59 17.76 -13.07
N ALA A 20 -13.73 17.11 -13.36
CA ALA A 20 -13.77 15.85 -14.10
C ALA A 20 -13.26 16.00 -15.53
N THR A 21 -13.58 17.09 -16.23
CA THR A 21 -13.06 17.34 -17.59
C THR A 21 -11.55 17.58 -17.57
N LEU A 22 -11.05 18.33 -16.58
CA LEU A 22 -9.61 18.55 -16.39
C LEU A 22 -8.89 17.23 -16.07
N GLU A 23 -9.38 16.45 -15.11
CA GLU A 23 -8.80 15.17 -14.73
C GLU A 23 -8.89 14.15 -15.87
N ALA A 24 -9.97 14.15 -16.66
CA ALA A 24 -10.08 13.32 -17.85
C ALA A 24 -9.04 13.69 -18.92
N SER A 25 -8.79 14.99 -19.12
CA SER A 25 -7.74 15.45 -20.04
C SER A 25 -6.33 15.02 -19.58
N LEU A 26 -6.04 15.16 -18.29
CA LEU A 26 -4.77 14.72 -17.69
C LEU A 26 -4.62 13.19 -17.75
N LEU A 27 -5.70 12.46 -17.49
CA LEU A 27 -5.71 11.01 -17.60
C LEU A 27 -5.48 10.59 -19.05
N ALA A 28 -6.12 11.23 -20.02
CA ALA A 28 -5.90 10.95 -21.44
C ALA A 28 -4.45 11.25 -21.89
N GLU A 29 -3.75 12.17 -21.25
CA GLU A 29 -2.34 12.42 -21.52
C GLU A 29 -1.42 11.39 -20.82
N LYS A 30 -1.71 11.06 -19.55
CA LYS A 30 -0.84 10.23 -18.69
C LYS A 30 -1.32 8.77 -18.54
N TRP A 31 -2.33 8.31 -19.28
CA TRP A 31 -2.95 7.00 -19.08
C TRP A 31 -1.95 5.85 -19.13
N LYS A 32 -0.90 5.96 -19.95
CA LYS A 32 0.16 4.94 -20.05
C LYS A 32 0.89 4.75 -18.72
N LEU A 33 1.15 5.83 -17.97
CA LEU A 33 1.79 5.77 -16.66
C LEU A 33 0.86 5.18 -15.61
N VAL A 34 -0.41 5.58 -15.62
CA VAL A 34 -1.43 5.03 -14.70
C VAL A 34 -1.61 3.54 -14.96
N LEU A 35 -1.77 3.13 -16.22
CA LEU A 35 -1.90 1.73 -16.62
C LEU A 35 -0.65 0.94 -16.25
N ALA A 36 0.55 1.46 -16.54
CA ALA A 36 1.79 0.81 -16.14
C ALA A 36 1.89 0.63 -14.62
N GLY A 37 1.46 1.62 -13.84
CA GLY A 37 1.36 1.54 -12.39
C GLY A 37 0.43 0.43 -11.91
N LEU A 38 -0.76 0.33 -12.48
CA LEU A 38 -1.75 -0.71 -12.16
C LEU A 38 -1.26 -2.11 -12.55
N VAL A 39 -0.71 -2.26 -13.76
CA VAL A 39 -0.09 -3.50 -14.22
C VAL A 39 1.05 -3.91 -13.29
N PHE A 40 1.87 -2.96 -12.84
CA PHE A 40 2.94 -3.25 -11.89
C PHE A 40 2.40 -3.70 -10.53
N GLN A 41 1.32 -3.11 -10.01
CA GLN A 41 0.70 -3.59 -8.76
C GLN A 41 0.24 -5.05 -8.89
N TYR A 42 -0.30 -5.40 -10.04
CA TYR A 42 -0.69 -6.78 -10.34
C TYR A 42 0.53 -7.71 -10.44
N ILE A 43 1.60 -7.32 -11.14
CA ILE A 43 2.87 -8.07 -11.21
C ILE A 43 3.47 -8.27 -9.81
N HIS A 44 3.43 -7.24 -8.96
CA HIS A 44 3.89 -7.34 -7.58
C HIS A 44 3.05 -8.35 -6.77
N GLY A 45 1.72 -8.35 -6.93
CA GLY A 45 0.86 -9.36 -6.32
C GLY A 45 1.17 -10.78 -6.80
N LEU A 46 1.39 -10.94 -8.11
CA LEU A 46 1.79 -12.20 -8.72
C LEU A 46 3.13 -12.70 -8.18
N ALA A 47 4.11 -11.81 -8.02
CA ALA A 47 5.42 -12.14 -7.47
C ALA A 47 5.33 -12.55 -5.98
N ALA A 48 4.52 -11.85 -5.19
CA ALA A 48 4.27 -12.19 -3.79
C ALA A 48 3.54 -13.53 -3.64
N HIS A 49 2.63 -13.87 -4.55
CA HIS A 49 2.02 -15.20 -4.60
C HIS A 49 3.03 -16.26 -5.10
N GLY A 50 3.88 -15.89 -6.06
CA GLY A 50 4.94 -16.73 -6.61
C GLY A 50 5.93 -17.21 -5.55
N VAL A 51 6.38 -16.32 -4.65
CA VAL A 51 7.29 -16.70 -3.56
C VAL A 51 6.63 -17.64 -2.55
N HIS A 52 5.30 -17.65 -2.44
CA HIS A 52 4.58 -18.62 -1.60
C HIS A 52 4.84 -20.05 -2.08
N TYR A 53 4.86 -20.33 -3.39
CA TYR A 53 5.21 -21.66 -3.90
C TYR A 53 6.64 -22.08 -3.54
N LEU A 54 7.53 -21.12 -3.32
CA LEU A 54 8.91 -21.35 -2.91
C LEU A 54 9.09 -21.39 -1.38
N HIS A 55 8.05 -21.00 -0.62
CA HIS A 55 8.10 -20.93 0.84
C HIS A 55 8.35 -22.30 1.45
N ARG A 56 9.35 -22.36 2.32
CA ARG A 56 9.65 -23.54 3.12
C ARG A 56 9.36 -23.19 4.58
N PRO A 57 8.34 -23.82 5.20
CA PRO A 57 8.08 -23.60 6.61
C PRO A 57 9.27 -24.12 7.42
N GLY A 58 9.60 -23.36 8.45
CA GLY A 58 10.72 -23.59 9.34
C GLY A 58 10.43 -22.95 10.70
N PRO A 59 11.33 -23.11 11.69
CA PRO A 59 11.22 -22.40 12.94
C PRO A 59 11.27 -20.88 12.70
N THR A 60 10.50 -20.14 13.49
CA THR A 60 10.49 -18.67 13.42
C THR A 60 11.85 -18.11 13.81
N LEU A 61 12.33 -17.11 13.07
CA LEU A 61 13.58 -16.45 13.37
C LEU A 61 13.50 -15.69 14.70
N GLN A 62 14.64 -15.54 15.36
CA GLN A 62 14.77 -14.68 16.53
C GLN A 62 14.59 -13.23 16.11
N ASP A 63 13.66 -12.53 16.75
CA ASP A 63 13.35 -11.13 16.45
C ASP A 63 13.16 -10.32 17.73
N ALA A 64 13.90 -9.22 17.83
CA ALA A 64 13.84 -8.32 18.99
C ALA A 64 12.43 -7.73 19.16
N GLY A 65 11.74 -7.38 18.07
CA GLY A 65 10.37 -6.88 18.18
C GLY A 65 9.40 -7.95 18.69
N PHE A 66 9.68 -9.23 18.45
CA PHE A 66 8.88 -10.31 19.02
C PHE A 66 9.14 -10.55 20.50
N PHE A 67 10.36 -10.28 20.96
CA PHE A 67 10.69 -10.31 22.39
C PHE A 67 10.04 -9.15 23.15
N ILE A 68 10.05 -7.95 22.57
CA ILE A 68 9.56 -6.72 23.21
C ILE A 68 8.02 -6.64 23.17
N LEU A 69 7.40 -6.98 22.03
CA LEU A 69 5.97 -6.83 21.85
C LEU A 69 5.24 -8.16 22.11
N PRO A 70 4.23 -8.17 22.99
CA PRO A 70 3.42 -9.35 23.23
C PRO A 70 2.66 -9.72 21.95
N ALA A 71 2.54 -11.03 21.71
CA ALA A 71 1.79 -11.53 20.57
C ALA A 71 0.29 -11.24 20.76
N LEU A 72 -0.36 -10.65 19.75
CA LEU A 72 -1.80 -10.36 19.82
C LEU A 72 -2.67 -11.63 19.81
N GLY A 73 -2.16 -12.72 19.24
CA GLY A 73 -2.92 -13.94 18.95
C GLY A 73 -3.63 -13.88 17.59
N GLN A 74 -4.05 -15.05 17.10
CA GLN A 74 -4.72 -15.18 15.80
C GLN A 74 -6.03 -14.41 15.73
N ASP A 75 -6.84 -14.47 16.79
CA ASP A 75 -8.18 -13.84 16.86
C ASP A 75 -8.12 -12.32 16.73
N LYS A 76 -6.99 -11.72 17.13
CA LYS A 76 -6.76 -10.27 17.12
C LYS A 76 -5.83 -9.82 15.98
N ALA A 77 -5.40 -10.73 15.11
CA ALA A 77 -4.50 -10.39 14.00
C ALA A 77 -5.15 -9.42 12.99
N PHE A 78 -6.49 -9.36 12.94
CA PHE A 78 -7.24 -8.48 12.05
C PHE A 78 -7.05 -6.98 12.37
N PHE A 79 -6.73 -6.60 13.61
CA PHE A 79 -6.57 -5.18 13.99
C PHE A 79 -5.54 -4.45 13.11
N SER A 80 -4.44 -5.13 12.77
CA SER A 80 -3.44 -4.59 11.86
C SER A 80 -3.96 -4.40 10.43
N GLU A 81 -4.86 -5.26 9.93
CA GLU A 81 -5.50 -5.01 8.62
C GLU A 81 -6.50 -3.87 8.70
N THR A 82 -7.29 -3.79 9.76
CA THR A 82 -8.28 -2.72 9.93
C THR A 82 -7.62 -1.35 9.91
N VAL A 83 -6.51 -1.19 10.63
CA VAL A 83 -5.75 0.07 10.63
C VAL A 83 -5.17 0.36 9.25
N PHE A 84 -4.61 -0.64 8.57
CA PHE A 84 -4.12 -0.48 7.19
C PHE A 84 -5.21 -0.05 6.22
N VAL A 85 -6.36 -0.74 6.20
CA VAL A 85 -7.50 -0.43 5.33
C VAL A 85 -8.05 0.96 5.65
N THR A 86 -8.04 1.37 6.93
CA THR A 86 -8.45 2.72 7.31
C THR A 86 -7.50 3.78 6.75
N ILE A 87 -6.18 3.58 6.84
CA ILE A 87 -5.18 4.47 6.24
C ILE A 87 -5.35 4.50 4.71
N PHE A 88 -5.48 3.33 4.07
CA PHE A 88 -5.64 3.19 2.63
C PHE A 88 -6.91 3.89 2.12
N GLY A 89 -8.06 3.60 2.73
CA GLY A 89 -9.34 4.19 2.38
C GLY A 89 -9.39 5.70 2.62
N SER A 90 -8.86 6.17 3.75
CA SER A 90 -8.79 7.62 4.04
C SER A 90 -7.91 8.37 3.04
N PHE A 91 -6.79 7.78 2.59
CA PHE A 91 -5.95 8.36 1.55
C PHE A 91 -6.68 8.45 0.21
N ILE A 92 -7.36 7.38 -0.22
CA ILE A 92 -8.17 7.39 -1.45
C ILE A 92 -9.22 8.49 -1.38
N LEU A 93 -10.02 8.53 -0.31
CA LEU A 93 -11.05 9.54 -0.11
C LEU A 93 -10.48 10.96 -0.16
N TRP A 94 -9.30 11.17 0.42
CA TRP A 94 -8.61 12.44 0.34
C TRP A 94 -8.17 12.81 -1.08
N THR A 95 -7.75 11.84 -1.91
CA THR A 95 -7.40 12.15 -3.31
C THR A 95 -8.59 12.70 -4.11
N PHE A 96 -9.82 12.30 -3.79
CA PHE A 96 -11.04 12.83 -4.40
C PHE A 96 -11.64 14.06 -3.68
N HIS A 97 -11.01 14.55 -2.61
CA HIS A 97 -11.44 15.76 -1.91
C HIS A 97 -11.59 17.01 -2.81
N PRO A 98 -10.77 17.23 -3.86
CA PRO A 98 -10.92 18.37 -4.78
C PRO A 98 -12.29 18.45 -5.48
N PHE A 99 -12.97 17.32 -5.68
CA PHE A 99 -14.30 17.27 -6.30
C PHE A 99 -15.41 17.80 -5.36
N VAL A 100 -15.21 17.72 -4.04
CA VAL A 100 -16.23 18.03 -3.03
C VAL A 100 -15.96 19.37 -2.33
N SER A 101 -14.71 19.67 -1.95
CA SER A 101 -14.38 20.81 -1.10
C SER A 101 -13.50 21.83 -1.80
N HIS A 102 -13.77 23.13 -1.62
CA HIS A 102 -12.93 24.23 -2.11
C HIS A 102 -11.54 24.15 -1.48
N SER A 103 -10.57 23.60 -2.21
CA SER A 103 -9.18 23.50 -1.76
C SER A 103 -8.26 23.69 -2.94
N LYS A 104 -7.00 24.06 -2.66
CA LYS A 104 -5.92 24.23 -3.63
C LYS A 104 -5.93 23.08 -4.65
N LYS A 105 -5.71 23.40 -5.93
CA LYS A 105 -5.72 22.48 -7.08
C LYS A 105 -4.75 21.32 -6.85
N ILE A 106 -5.25 20.25 -6.27
CA ILE A 106 -4.60 18.95 -6.23
C ILE A 106 -5.24 18.15 -7.34
N CYS A 107 -4.46 17.74 -8.34
CA CYS A 107 -4.95 16.86 -9.40
C CYS A 107 -4.73 15.41 -8.97
N THR A 108 -5.82 14.67 -8.84
CA THR A 108 -5.90 13.25 -8.48
C THR A 108 -5.00 12.41 -9.38
N VAL A 109 -5.09 12.61 -10.70
CA VAL A 109 -4.29 11.84 -11.67
C VAL A 109 -2.80 12.05 -11.46
N LEU A 110 -2.35 13.29 -11.20
CA LEU A 110 -0.94 13.59 -10.99
C LEU A 110 -0.41 13.00 -9.67
N ILE A 111 -1.23 12.99 -8.61
CA ILE A 111 -0.89 12.31 -7.36
C ILE A 111 -0.72 10.82 -7.61
N TRP A 112 -1.69 10.17 -8.26
CA TRP A 112 -1.63 8.73 -8.52
C TRP A 112 -0.47 8.34 -9.42
N CYS A 113 -0.16 9.13 -10.45
CA CYS A 113 1.05 8.93 -11.26
C CYS A 113 2.32 8.91 -10.38
N ARG A 114 2.46 9.85 -9.44
CA ARG A 114 3.62 9.89 -8.52
C ARG A 114 3.62 8.70 -7.56
N VAL A 115 2.46 8.39 -6.95
CA VAL A 115 2.27 7.26 -6.05
C VAL A 115 2.66 5.95 -6.74
N PHE A 116 2.22 5.73 -7.98
CA PHE A 116 2.59 4.53 -8.74
C PHE A 116 4.08 4.43 -9.02
N VAL A 117 4.77 5.54 -9.29
CA VAL A 117 6.23 5.54 -9.45
C VAL A 117 6.93 5.17 -8.13
N TYR A 118 6.52 5.75 -7.00
CA TYR A 118 7.09 5.41 -5.68
C TYR A 118 6.85 3.94 -5.32
N LEU A 119 5.62 3.46 -5.56
CA LEU A 119 5.24 2.07 -5.30
C LEU A 119 6.04 1.13 -6.21
N ALA A 120 6.10 1.39 -7.52
CA ALA A 120 6.81 0.54 -8.46
C ALA A 120 8.30 0.43 -8.13
N ALA A 121 8.96 1.55 -7.80
CA ALA A 121 10.37 1.54 -7.40
C ALA A 121 10.59 0.75 -6.09
N SER A 122 9.79 1.01 -5.06
CA SER A 122 9.92 0.34 -3.75
C SER A 122 9.60 -1.15 -3.83
N GLN A 123 8.56 -1.52 -4.56
CA GLN A 123 8.12 -2.89 -4.74
C GLN A 123 9.04 -3.68 -5.68
N SER A 124 9.72 -3.03 -6.65
CA SER A 124 10.77 -3.69 -7.43
C SER A 124 11.91 -4.16 -6.54
N LEU A 125 12.38 -3.30 -5.62
CA LEU A 125 13.40 -3.66 -4.63
C LEU A 125 12.92 -4.79 -3.72
N ARG A 126 11.65 -4.73 -3.30
CA ARG A 126 11.01 -5.80 -2.52
C ARG A 126 11.02 -7.13 -3.27
N ILE A 127 10.60 -7.17 -4.54
CA ILE A 127 10.56 -8.38 -5.37
C ILE A 127 11.94 -9.02 -5.45
N ILE A 128 12.98 -8.22 -5.73
CA ILE A 128 14.37 -8.70 -5.78
C ILE A 128 14.78 -9.29 -4.44
N THR A 129 14.43 -8.63 -3.34
CA THR A 129 14.84 -9.04 -2.00
C THR A 129 14.23 -10.38 -1.60
N PHE A 130 12.91 -10.53 -1.67
CA PHE A 130 12.29 -11.78 -1.21
C PHE A 130 12.61 -13.00 -2.09
N PHE A 131 12.86 -12.81 -3.38
CA PHE A 131 13.31 -13.91 -4.24
C PHE A 131 14.75 -14.33 -3.91
N ALA A 132 15.57 -13.43 -3.37
CA ALA A 132 16.94 -13.71 -2.98
C ALA A 132 17.05 -14.38 -1.60
N THR A 133 16.19 -14.03 -0.63
CA THR A 133 16.41 -14.40 0.78
C THR A 133 15.58 -15.58 1.31
N GLN A 134 14.43 -15.93 0.70
CA GLN A 134 13.61 -17.13 1.00
C GLN A 134 13.52 -17.56 2.48
N LEU A 135 13.40 -16.62 3.41
CA LEU A 135 13.25 -16.86 4.85
C LEU A 135 11.85 -17.38 5.23
N PRO A 136 11.72 -18.14 6.34
CA PRO A 136 10.43 -18.64 6.80
C PRO A 136 9.55 -17.51 7.39
N GLY A 137 8.33 -17.36 6.88
CA GLY A 137 7.37 -16.36 7.35
C GLY A 137 6.92 -16.54 8.83
N PRO A 138 6.76 -15.46 9.61
CA PRO A 138 6.44 -15.53 11.04
C PRO A 138 4.96 -15.78 11.36
N ASN A 139 4.09 -15.57 10.37
CA ASN A 139 2.65 -15.60 10.52
C ASN A 139 2.17 -17.00 10.91
N TYR A 140 1.15 -17.07 11.76
CA TYR A 140 0.65 -18.32 12.32
C TYR A 140 0.26 -19.35 11.26
N HIS A 141 -0.31 -18.92 10.13
CA HIS A 141 -0.72 -19.81 9.05
C HIS A 141 0.45 -20.29 8.17
N CYS A 142 1.64 -19.70 8.31
CA CYS A 142 2.86 -20.05 7.57
C CYS A 142 3.80 -21.02 8.33
N ARG A 143 3.47 -21.35 9.58
CA ARG A 143 4.27 -22.22 10.45
C ARG A 143 4.10 -23.69 10.08
N GLU A 144 5.10 -24.50 10.46
CA GLU A 144 5.04 -25.95 10.30
C GLU A 144 3.76 -26.54 10.92
N GLY A 145 3.12 -27.46 10.19
CA GLY A 145 1.86 -28.10 10.60
C GLY A 145 0.58 -27.36 10.15
N SER A 146 0.67 -26.11 9.68
CA SER A 146 -0.48 -25.41 9.10
C SER A 146 -0.77 -25.89 7.67
N LYS A 147 -2.05 -26.07 7.33
CA LYS A 147 -2.50 -26.45 5.99
C LYS A 147 -2.19 -25.39 4.92
N LEU A 148 -2.05 -24.12 5.33
CA LEU A 148 -1.78 -22.99 4.45
C LEU A 148 -0.28 -22.65 4.34
N ALA A 149 0.59 -23.42 5.02
CA ALA A 149 2.03 -23.14 5.03
C ALA A 149 2.77 -23.65 3.79
N LYS A 150 2.16 -24.53 3.00
CA LYS A 150 2.69 -24.96 1.69
C LYS A 150 1.54 -25.04 0.71
N ILE A 151 1.63 -24.30 -0.39
CA ILE A 151 0.70 -24.43 -1.50
C ILE A 151 1.29 -25.46 -2.47
N PRO A 152 0.49 -26.43 -2.97
CA PRO A 152 0.94 -27.36 -3.99
C PRO A 152 1.37 -26.61 -5.26
N PRO A 153 2.33 -27.14 -6.05
CA PRO A 153 2.73 -26.50 -7.29
C PRO A 153 1.52 -26.33 -8.22
N PRO A 154 1.44 -25.19 -8.93
CA PRO A 154 0.28 -24.86 -9.75
C PRO A 154 0.14 -25.86 -10.89
N LYS A 155 -1.09 -26.34 -11.12
CA LYS A 155 -1.34 -27.31 -12.20
C LYS A 155 -1.47 -26.61 -13.56
N ASN A 156 -1.93 -25.35 -13.55
CA ASN A 156 -2.22 -24.56 -14.73
C ASN A 156 -1.64 -23.14 -14.60
N VAL A 157 -1.24 -22.55 -15.73
CA VAL A 157 -0.78 -21.14 -15.78
C VAL A 157 -1.89 -20.17 -15.33
N LEU A 158 -3.16 -20.54 -15.57
CA LEU A 158 -4.31 -19.75 -15.14
C LEU A 158 -4.44 -19.63 -13.62
N GLU A 159 -4.02 -20.65 -12.87
CA GLU A 159 -4.06 -20.65 -11.40
C GLU A 159 -3.08 -19.63 -10.82
N VAL A 160 -1.90 -19.53 -11.42
CA VAL A 160 -0.87 -18.54 -11.08
C VAL A 160 -1.37 -17.14 -11.45
N LEU A 161 -1.92 -16.97 -12.65
CA LEU A 161 -2.44 -15.70 -13.15
C LEU A 161 -3.64 -15.20 -12.32
N LEU A 162 -4.51 -16.07 -11.83
CA LEU A 162 -5.66 -15.68 -11.02
C LEU A 162 -5.33 -15.46 -9.54
N ILE A 163 -4.09 -15.70 -9.09
CA ILE A 163 -3.63 -15.52 -7.71
C ILE A 163 -4.60 -16.18 -6.70
N ASN A 164 -5.27 -17.27 -7.10
CA ASN A 164 -6.35 -17.94 -6.35
C ASN A 164 -7.18 -16.97 -5.47
N PHE A 165 -7.73 -15.92 -6.09
CA PHE A 165 -8.45 -14.86 -5.38
C PHE A 165 -9.69 -15.40 -4.63
N PRO A 166 -9.96 -15.00 -3.37
CA PRO A 166 -9.25 -14.00 -2.56
C PRO A 166 -8.12 -14.57 -1.69
N ASP A 167 -8.05 -15.89 -1.51
CA ASP A 167 -7.17 -16.52 -0.54
C ASP A 167 -5.68 -16.29 -0.84
N GLY A 168 -5.28 -16.30 -2.12
CA GLY A 168 -3.89 -16.03 -2.51
C GLY A 168 -3.44 -14.57 -2.29
N VAL A 169 -4.38 -13.64 -2.11
CA VAL A 169 -4.08 -12.23 -1.77
C VAL A 169 -4.02 -12.02 -0.25
N ILE A 170 -4.82 -12.77 0.51
CA ILE A 170 -4.96 -12.62 1.96
C ILE A 170 -3.93 -13.49 2.72
N TYR A 171 -3.66 -14.70 2.23
CA TYR A 171 -2.81 -15.70 2.89
C TYR A 171 -1.52 -15.93 2.11
N GLY A 172 -0.70 -14.88 2.02
CA GLY A 172 0.66 -14.96 1.48
C GLY A 172 1.68 -15.40 2.53
N CYS A 173 2.46 -16.44 2.24
CA CYS A 173 3.60 -16.90 3.02
C CYS A 173 4.88 -16.78 2.20
N GLY A 174 6.00 -16.65 2.89
CA GLY A 174 7.32 -16.49 2.29
C GLY A 174 8.13 -15.41 2.98
N ASP A 175 9.31 -15.17 2.45
CA ASP A 175 10.06 -13.98 2.78
C ASP A 175 9.31 -12.78 2.19
N LEU A 176 8.90 -11.83 3.03
CA LEU A 176 8.12 -10.69 2.57
C LEU A 176 8.84 -9.38 2.88
N ILE A 177 10.17 -9.44 3.02
CA ILE A 177 11.06 -8.28 3.16
C ILE A 177 10.99 -7.44 1.87
N PHE A 178 10.60 -6.16 1.88
CA PHE A 178 10.04 -5.36 3.00
C PHE A 178 8.51 -5.40 3.02
N SER A 179 7.88 -5.13 4.16
CA SER A 179 6.42 -5.23 4.30
C SER A 179 5.66 -4.32 3.30
N SER A 180 4.74 -4.90 2.50
CA SER A 180 3.87 -4.12 1.59
C SER A 180 3.00 -3.12 2.34
N HIS A 181 2.39 -3.52 3.46
CA HIS A 181 1.55 -2.63 4.27
C HIS A 181 2.34 -1.39 4.66
N THR A 182 3.59 -1.57 5.11
CA THR A 182 4.47 -0.47 5.50
C THR A 182 4.86 0.39 4.29
N ILE A 183 5.15 -0.22 3.13
CA ILE A 183 5.41 0.53 1.88
C ILE A 183 4.23 1.43 1.51
N PHE A 184 3.02 0.88 1.42
CA PHE A 184 1.82 1.64 1.08
C PHE A 184 1.54 2.74 2.10
N THR A 185 1.57 2.42 3.40
CA THR A 185 1.35 3.40 4.47
C THR A 185 2.35 4.54 4.40
N LEU A 186 3.65 4.26 4.25
CA LEU A 186 4.68 5.30 4.18
C LEU A 186 4.55 6.17 2.94
N VAL A 187 4.29 5.58 1.76
CA VAL A 187 4.06 6.33 0.53
C VAL A 187 2.87 7.28 0.72
N PHE A 188 1.74 6.80 1.25
CA PHE A 188 0.55 7.61 1.43
C PHE A 188 0.75 8.74 2.46
N VAL A 189 1.34 8.42 3.61
CA VAL A 189 1.59 9.39 4.68
C VAL A 189 2.57 10.47 4.21
N ARG A 190 3.64 10.10 3.50
CA ARG A 190 4.59 11.06 2.90
C ARG A 190 3.95 11.90 1.79
N THR A 191 3.14 11.30 0.92
CA THR A 191 2.40 12.04 -0.11
C THR A 191 1.44 13.04 0.55
N TYR A 192 0.71 12.64 1.60
CA TYR A 192 -0.14 13.55 2.36
C TYR A 192 0.66 14.62 3.11
N GLN A 193 1.83 14.30 3.66
CA GLN A 193 2.73 15.27 4.28
C GLN A 193 3.09 16.40 3.31
N ARG A 194 3.36 16.05 2.05
CA ARG A 194 3.78 16.99 1.00
C ARG A 194 2.63 17.83 0.43
N TYR A 195 1.49 17.20 0.12
CA TYR A 195 0.39 17.87 -0.59
C TYR A 195 -0.81 18.23 0.30
N GLY A 196 -0.96 17.56 1.45
CA GLY A 196 -2.02 17.81 2.40
C GLY A 196 -1.90 19.19 3.07
N THR A 197 -3.03 19.79 3.40
CA THR A 197 -3.12 21.15 3.95
C THR A 197 -3.26 21.17 5.47
N ARG A 198 -3.97 20.20 6.06
CA ARG A 198 -4.31 20.19 7.49
C ARG A 198 -3.20 19.57 8.33
N ARG A 199 -2.56 20.37 9.21
CA ARG A 199 -1.43 19.94 10.05
C ARG A 199 -1.78 18.80 11.01
N TRP A 200 -2.92 18.88 11.70
CA TRP A 200 -3.35 17.84 12.63
C TRP A 200 -3.55 16.47 11.95
N ILE A 201 -3.99 16.44 10.69
CA ILE A 201 -4.12 15.18 9.92
C ILE A 201 -2.74 14.63 9.57
N LYS A 202 -1.74 15.49 9.33
CA LYS A 202 -0.35 15.04 9.10
C LYS A 202 0.21 14.36 10.33
N ASP A 203 0.05 14.98 11.48
CA ASP A 203 0.53 14.43 12.76
C ASP A 203 -0.19 13.11 13.08
N LEU A 204 -1.52 13.06 12.87
CA LEU A 204 -2.31 11.84 13.00
C LEU A 204 -1.85 10.74 12.02
N ALA A 205 -1.58 11.09 10.76
CA ALA A 205 -1.14 10.14 9.74
C ALA A 205 0.20 9.49 10.10
N TRP A 206 1.15 10.27 10.65
CA TRP A 206 2.41 9.73 11.16
C TRP A 206 2.22 8.85 12.40
N LEU A 207 1.37 9.27 13.34
CA LEU A 207 1.03 8.46 14.51
C LEU A 207 0.42 7.11 14.09
N MET A 208 -0.53 7.14 13.15
CA MET A 208 -1.16 5.93 12.61
C MET A 208 -0.15 5.02 11.89
N ALA A 209 0.85 5.57 11.20
CA ALA A 209 1.92 4.78 10.58
C ALA A 209 2.78 4.04 11.61
N VAL A 210 3.09 4.69 12.74
CA VAL A 210 3.84 4.07 13.85
C VAL A 210 3.00 3.00 14.53
N ILE A 211 1.73 3.29 14.82
CA ILE A 211 0.79 2.32 15.40
C ILE A 211 0.65 1.10 14.48
N GLN A 212 0.47 1.31 13.18
CA GLN A 212 0.40 0.25 12.18
C GLN A 212 1.66 -0.62 12.21
N SER A 213 2.84 -0.01 12.26
CA SER A 213 4.13 -0.73 12.31
C SER A 213 4.22 -1.64 13.54
N ILE A 214 3.84 -1.13 14.72
CA ILE A 214 3.84 -1.90 15.97
C ILE A 214 2.83 -3.06 15.89
N LEU A 215 1.62 -2.80 15.41
CA LEU A 215 0.57 -3.82 15.28
C LEU A 215 0.94 -4.93 14.28
N ILE A 216 1.66 -4.61 13.20
CA ILE A 216 2.14 -5.61 12.25
C ILE A 216 3.12 -6.58 12.93
N ILE A 217 4.07 -6.07 13.72
CA ILE A 217 5.04 -6.91 14.46
C ILE A 217 4.35 -7.72 15.55
N ALA A 218 3.43 -7.09 16.28
CA ALA A 218 2.73 -7.73 17.39
C ALA A 218 1.70 -8.78 16.91
N SER A 219 1.16 -8.65 15.70
CA SER A 219 0.35 -9.68 15.03
C SER A 219 1.17 -10.81 14.37
N ARG A 220 2.51 -10.75 14.49
CA ARG A 220 3.44 -11.74 13.93
C ARG A 220 3.31 -11.91 12.41
N LYS A 221 2.85 -10.89 11.69
CA LYS A 221 2.71 -10.93 10.23
C LYS A 221 4.04 -10.77 9.51
N HIS A 222 4.87 -9.90 10.05
CA HIS A 222 6.19 -9.56 9.53
C HIS A 222 7.20 -9.54 10.67
N TYR A 223 8.46 -9.78 10.33
CA TYR A 223 9.56 -9.55 11.26
C TYR A 223 9.83 -8.05 11.38
N THR A 224 10.49 -7.65 12.46
CA THR A 224 10.90 -6.25 12.68
C THR A 224 11.80 -5.74 11.56
N VAL A 225 12.65 -6.60 10.98
CA VAL A 225 13.51 -6.23 9.85
C VAL A 225 12.70 -5.79 8.63
N ASP A 226 11.58 -6.46 8.32
CA ASP A 226 10.70 -6.12 7.20
C ASP A 226 10.14 -4.69 7.32
N ILE A 227 9.90 -4.26 8.55
CA ILE A 227 9.33 -2.94 8.89
C ILE A 227 10.43 -1.90 8.90
N VAL A 228 11.52 -2.13 9.64
CA VAL A 228 12.64 -1.18 9.77
C VAL A 228 13.26 -0.88 8.40
N VAL A 229 13.49 -1.91 7.58
CA VAL A 229 14.08 -1.70 6.25
C VAL A 229 13.09 -1.02 5.30
N ALA A 230 11.77 -1.23 5.44
CA ALA A 230 10.78 -0.44 4.71
C ALA A 230 10.86 1.06 5.09
N TRP A 231 10.97 1.37 6.38
CA TRP A 231 11.11 2.75 6.87
C TRP A 231 12.35 3.46 6.31
N TYR A 232 13.47 2.76 6.13
CA TYR A 232 14.64 3.37 5.49
C TYR A 232 14.48 3.48 3.97
N THR A 233 14.18 2.35 3.32
CA THR A 233 14.23 2.24 1.86
C THR A 233 13.16 3.08 1.19
N VAL A 234 11.91 3.06 1.66
CA VAL A 234 10.81 3.82 1.04
C VAL A 234 11.10 5.32 1.11
N ASN A 235 11.57 5.79 2.26
CA ASN A 235 11.89 7.20 2.45
C ASN A 235 13.06 7.65 1.56
N LEU A 236 14.07 6.79 1.37
CA LEU A 236 15.19 7.03 0.45
C LEU A 236 14.74 7.03 -1.01
N VAL A 237 13.92 6.04 -1.41
CA VAL A 237 13.37 5.93 -2.77
C VAL A 237 12.55 7.16 -3.11
N MET A 238 11.65 7.60 -2.22
CA MET A 238 10.86 8.80 -2.43
C MET A 238 11.73 10.05 -2.57
N PHE A 239 12.76 10.19 -1.72
CA PHE A 239 13.71 11.29 -1.83
C PHE A 239 14.46 11.28 -3.17
N TYR A 240 14.94 10.11 -3.60
CA TYR A 240 15.64 9.96 -4.87
C TYR A 240 14.74 10.27 -6.07
N VAL A 241 13.53 9.70 -6.10
CA VAL A 241 12.53 9.95 -7.15
C VAL A 241 12.20 11.44 -7.22
N ASP A 242 11.96 12.08 -6.07
CA ASP A 242 11.66 13.52 -6.00
C ASP A 242 12.82 14.39 -6.48
N SER A 243 14.07 13.99 -6.21
CA SER A 243 15.26 14.71 -6.66
C SER A 243 15.46 14.64 -8.17
N LYS A 244 15.03 13.54 -8.81
CA LYS A 244 15.22 13.29 -10.26
C LYS A 244 14.01 13.67 -11.11
N LEU A 245 12.80 13.69 -10.53
CA LEU A 245 11.54 14.00 -11.22
C LEU A 245 10.86 15.32 -10.79
N PRO A 246 11.57 16.40 -10.39
CA PRO A 246 10.89 17.63 -9.96
C PRO A 246 10.10 18.29 -11.10
N GLY A 247 10.53 18.13 -12.37
CA GLY A 247 9.99 18.86 -13.52
C GLY A 247 9.05 18.11 -14.48
N LYS A 248 8.98 16.77 -14.48
CA LYS A 248 8.19 16.00 -15.50
C LYS A 248 6.72 15.75 -15.14
N LEU A 249 6.32 16.01 -13.90
CA LEU A 249 4.97 15.78 -13.37
C LEU A 249 4.42 17.03 -12.65
N ALA A 250 4.99 18.20 -12.94
CA ALA A 250 4.64 19.50 -12.32
C ALA A 250 4.11 20.53 -13.34
N GLN A 251 3.96 20.12 -14.60
CA GLN A 251 3.24 20.86 -15.63
C GLN A 251 1.96 20.10 -15.96
#